data_AF-A0A1V4EM21-F1
#
_entry.id   AF-A0A1V4EM21-F1
#
_cell.length_a   1.000
_cell.length_b   1.000
_cell.length_c   1.000
_cell.angle_alpha   90.00
_cell.angle_beta   90.00
_cell.angle_gamma   90.00
#
_symmetry.space_group_name_H-M   'P 1'
#
loop_
_entity.id
_entity.type
_entity.pdbx_description
1 polymer ?
#
loop_
_entity_poly.entity_id
_entity_poly.type
_entity_poly.pdbx_seq_one_letter_code
_entity_poly.pdbx_strand_id
1 'polypeptide(L)'
;MTTGNLIAKLRAHRAAEERLKQARRELDVEITRVVDSGEWQIIDVAEVTGWSRETIRAIVKRVQQERWAEADRKRSSTPPDQLGEL
;
A
#
# COMPACT_ATOMS: atom_id res chain seq x y z
N MET A 1 -23.54 21.49 26.76
CA MET A 1 -22.19 21.68 26.15
C MET A 1 -21.44 20.36 25.92
N THR A 2 -22.12 19.26 25.59
CA THR A 2 -21.51 17.91 25.53
C THR A 2 -21.42 17.33 24.11
N THR A 3 -22.38 17.65 23.24
CA THR A 3 -22.45 17.11 21.86
C THR A 3 -21.32 17.62 20.94
N GLY A 4 -20.92 18.89 21.05
CA GLY A 4 -19.82 19.45 20.25
C GLY A 4 -18.46 18.82 20.53
N ASN A 5 -18.24 18.36 21.77
CA ASN A 5 -17.01 17.68 22.18
C ASN A 5 -16.95 16.23 21.64
N LEU A 6 -18.10 15.52 21.62
CA LEU A 6 -18.17 14.17 21.08
C LEU A 6 -17.90 14.13 19.57
N ILE A 7 -18.50 15.05 18.79
CA ILE A 7 -18.27 15.11 17.34
C ILE A 7 -16.81 15.42 17.02
N ALA A 8 -16.18 16.33 17.77
CA ALA A 8 -14.76 16.65 17.58
C ALA A 8 -13.86 15.44 17.86
N LYS A 9 -14.12 14.69 18.95
CA LYS A 9 -13.39 13.46 19.29
C LYS A 9 -13.56 12.38 18.22
N LEU A 10 -14.77 12.19 17.69
CA LEU A 10 -15.03 11.21 16.62
C LEU A 10 -14.28 11.56 15.32
N ARG A 11 -14.24 12.84 14.95
CA ARG A 11 -13.47 13.30 13.78
C ARG A 11 -11.96 13.10 13.98
N ALA A 12 -11.46 13.41 15.17
CA ALA A 12 -10.05 13.20 15.51
C ALA A 12 -9.66 11.72 15.46
N HIS A 13 -10.53 10.82 15.97
CA HIS A 13 -10.33 9.38 15.88
C HIS A 13 -10.24 8.91 14.43
N ARG A 14 -11.21 9.27 13.58
CA ARG A 14 -11.19 8.92 12.15
C ARG A 14 -9.93 9.44 11.46
N ALA A 15 -9.50 10.67 11.75
CA ALA A 15 -8.27 11.21 11.19
C ALA A 15 -7.03 10.42 11.63
N ALA A 16 -6.99 9.94 12.88
CA ALA A 16 -5.92 9.07 13.36
C ALA A 16 -5.95 7.69 12.68
N GLU A 17 -7.14 7.09 12.50
CA GLU A 17 -7.31 5.83 11.79
C GLU A 17 -6.82 5.92 10.34
N GLU A 18 -7.19 6.99 9.62
CA GLU A 18 -6.73 7.19 8.24
C GLU A 18 -5.22 7.38 8.16
N ARG A 19 -4.62 8.09 9.12
CA ARG A 19 -3.15 8.21 9.20
C ARG A 19 -2.48 6.87 9.45
N LEU A 20 -3.04 6.02 10.33
CA LEU A 20 -2.51 4.68 10.59
C LEU A 20 -2.64 3.77 9.36
N LYS A 21 -3.76 3.84 8.64
CA LYS A 21 -3.95 3.11 7.38
C LYS A 21 -2.94 3.56 6.32
N GLN A 22 -2.72 4.86 6.20
CA GLN A 22 -1.76 5.41 5.24
C GLN A 22 -0.33 4.97 5.58
N ALA A 23 0.09 5.12 6.85
CA ALA A 23 1.41 4.68 7.30
C ALA A 23 1.61 3.17 7.09
N ARG A 24 0.56 2.36 7.32
CA ARG A 24 0.62 0.93 7.04
C ARG A 24 0.80 0.64 5.55
N ARG A 25 0.09 1.37 4.68
CA ARG A 25 0.21 1.20 3.23
C ARG A 25 1.60 1.57 2.73
N GLU A 26 2.18 2.65 3.24
CA GLU A 26 3.54 3.07 2.92
C GLU A 26 4.57 2.01 3.33
N LEU A 27 4.42 1.45 4.54
CA LEU A 27 5.25 0.34 5.01
C LEU A 27 5.11 -0.91 4.12
N ASP A 28 3.88 -1.27 3.74
CA ASP A 28 3.64 -2.44 2.87
C ASP A 28 4.29 -2.26 1.48
N VAL A 29 4.27 -1.03 0.94
CA VAL A 29 4.94 -0.68 -0.32
C VAL A 29 6.46 -0.77 -0.19
N GLU A 30 7.02 -0.25 0.91
CA GLU A 30 8.45 -0.26 1.15
C GLU A 30 9.00 -1.67 1.36
N ILE A 31 8.29 -2.51 2.13
CA ILE A 31 8.58 -3.94 2.27
C ILE A 31 8.64 -4.61 0.89
N THR A 32 7.66 -4.31 0.03
CA THR A 32 7.62 -4.89 -1.32
C THR A 32 8.79 -4.40 -2.16
N ARG A 33 9.18 -3.12 -2.05
CA ARG A 33 10.31 -2.54 -2.78
C ARG A 33 11.64 -3.20 -2.43
N VAL A 34 11.94 -3.37 -1.14
CA VAL A 34 13.21 -3.96 -0.69
C VAL A 34 13.30 -5.46 -1.02
N VAL A 35 12.16 -6.17 -1.03
CA VAL A 35 12.09 -7.56 -1.46
C VAL A 35 12.21 -7.69 -2.98
N ASP A 36 11.50 -6.88 -3.77
CA ASP A 36 11.54 -6.91 -5.24
C ASP A 36 12.94 -6.56 -5.78
N SER A 37 13.64 -5.62 -5.13
CA SER A 37 15.01 -5.25 -5.50
C SER A 37 16.06 -6.29 -5.13
N GLY A 38 15.71 -7.27 -4.30
CA GLY A 38 16.64 -8.27 -3.78
C GLY A 38 17.58 -7.74 -2.69
N GLU A 39 17.43 -6.48 -2.26
CA GLU A 39 18.21 -5.88 -1.18
C GLU A 39 18.02 -6.67 0.11
N TRP A 40 16.77 -7.09 0.40
CA TRP A 40 16.40 -7.85 1.59
C TRP A 40 15.63 -9.10 1.19
N GLN A 41 15.90 -10.22 1.84
CA GLN A 41 15.11 -11.43 1.72
C GLN A 41 13.89 -11.35 2.66
N ILE A 42 12.86 -12.16 2.37
CA ILE A 42 11.65 -12.25 3.20
C ILE A 42 11.97 -12.59 4.67
N ILE A 43 13.04 -13.37 4.91
CA ILE A 43 13.50 -13.72 6.25
C ILE A 43 14.03 -12.50 7.01
N ASP A 44 14.77 -11.61 6.35
CA ASP A 44 15.36 -10.41 6.97
C ASP A 44 14.26 -9.43 7.39
N VAL A 45 13.28 -9.22 6.50
CA VAL A 45 12.12 -8.37 6.80
C VAL A 45 11.31 -8.95 7.96
N ALA A 46 11.08 -10.26 7.98
CA ALA A 46 10.37 -10.92 9.06
C ALA A 46 11.08 -10.76 10.41
N GLU A 47 12.41 -10.83 10.44
CA GLU A 47 13.21 -10.63 11.65
C GLU A 47 13.07 -9.21 12.20
N VAL A 48 13.23 -8.19 11.35
CA VAL A 48 13.18 -6.77 11.78
C VAL A 48 11.78 -6.34 12.19
N THR A 49 10.75 -6.84 11.50
CA THR A 49 9.35 -6.48 11.80
C THR A 49 8.73 -7.31 12.92
N GLY A 50 9.32 -8.46 13.25
CA GLY A 50 8.73 -9.46 14.14
C GLY A 50 7.49 -10.17 13.55
N TRP A 51 7.21 -9.99 12.26
CA TRP A 51 6.09 -10.65 11.58
C TRP A 51 6.48 -12.02 11.04
N SER A 52 5.49 -12.89 10.82
CA SER A 52 5.76 -14.18 10.19
C SER A 52 6.17 -14.00 8.72
N ARG A 53 6.98 -14.93 8.21
CA ARG A 53 7.34 -14.95 6.78
C ARG A 53 6.12 -15.03 5.87
N GLU A 54 5.06 -15.69 6.32
CA GLU A 54 3.78 -15.77 5.61
C GLU A 54 3.08 -14.41 5.53
N THR A 55 3.12 -13.63 6.60
CA THR A 55 2.60 -12.25 6.59
C THR A 55 3.37 -11.39 5.59
N ILE A 56 4.69 -11.46 5.56
CA ILE A 56 5.51 -10.72 4.58
C ILE A 56 5.18 -11.16 3.15
N ARG A 57 5.09 -12.47 2.88
CA ARG A 57 4.68 -13.00 1.57
C ARG A 57 3.31 -12.49 1.14
N ALA A 58 2.35 -12.45 2.05
CA ALA A 58 1.01 -11.96 1.76
C ALA A 58 1.01 -10.46 1.41
N ILE A 59 1.80 -9.66 2.12
CA ILE A 59 1.97 -8.22 1.85
C ILE A 59 2.55 -8.03 0.44
N VAL A 60 3.69 -8.66 0.16
CA VAL A 60 4.37 -8.56 -1.15
C VAL A 60 3.43 -8.96 -2.29
N LYS A 61 2.78 -10.12 -2.16
CA LYS A 61 1.83 -10.63 -3.17
C LYS A 61 0.70 -9.65 -3.42
N ARG A 62 0.09 -9.08 -2.37
CA ARG A 62 -1.03 -8.14 -2.49
C ARG A 62 -0.59 -6.85 -3.20
N VAL A 63 0.54 -6.27 -2.80
CA VAL A 63 1.04 -5.00 -3.40
C VAL A 63 1.40 -5.21 -4.87
N GLN A 64 2.01 -6.34 -5.24
CA GLN A 64 2.29 -6.67 -6.63
C GLN A 64 1.01 -6.81 -7.47
N GLN A 65 -0.03 -7.46 -6.93
CA GLN A 65 -1.33 -7.58 -7.60
C GLN A 65 -1.99 -6.22 -7.81
N GLU A 66 -1.94 -5.33 -6.82
CA GLU A 66 -2.47 -3.96 -6.93
C GLU A 66 -1.73 -3.17 -8.03
N ARG A 67 -0.40 -3.25 -8.08
CA ARG A 67 0.42 -2.60 -9.13
C ARG A 67 0.07 -3.13 -10.51
N TRP A 68 -0.11 -4.45 -10.66
CA TRP A 68 -0.48 -5.06 -11.93
C TRP A 68 -1.87 -4.64 -12.38
N ALA A 69 -2.85 -4.65 -11.47
CA ALA A 69 -4.21 -4.17 -11.75
C ALA A 69 -4.25 -2.66 -12.10
N GLU A 70 -3.36 -1.85 -11.52
CA GLU A 70 -3.21 -0.45 -11.91
C GLU A 70 -2.60 -0.29 -13.31
N ALA A 71 -1.56 -1.06 -13.63
CA ALA A 71 -0.93 -1.05 -14.95
C ALA A 71 -1.91 -1.49 -16.05
N ASP A 72 -2.73 -2.51 -15.78
CA ASP A 72 -3.75 -3.00 -16.70
C ASP A 72 -4.85 -1.96 -16.97
N ARG A 73 -5.30 -1.25 -15.91
CA ARG A 73 -6.24 -0.12 -16.04
C ARG A 73 -5.68 1.02 -16.89
N LYS A 74 -4.40 1.37 -16.70
CA LYS A 74 -3.73 2.43 -17.49
C LYS A 74 -3.64 2.03 -18.97
N ARG A 75 -3.28 0.77 -19.25
CA ARG A 75 -3.24 0.23 -20.61
C ARG A 75 -4.61 0.26 -21.29
N SER A 76 -5.67 -0.13 -20.57
CA SER A 76 -7.04 -0.14 -21.09
C SER A 76 -7.65 1.26 -21.27
N SER A 77 -7.09 2.29 -20.64
CA SER A 77 -7.55 3.68 -20.72
C SER A 77 -6.79 4.53 -21.74
N THR A 78 -5.84 3.94 -22.48
CA THR A 78 -5.08 4.63 -23.54
C THR A 78 -5.83 4.47 -24.88
N PRO A 79 -6.39 5.53 -25.46
CA PRO A 79 -7.08 5.43 -26.75
C PRO A 79 -6.09 5.10 -27.88
N PRO A 80 -6.54 4.37 -28.93
CA PRO A 80 -5.67 3.90 -30.03
C PRO A 80 -5.10 5.02 -30.92
N ASP A 81 -5.61 6.25 -30.82
CA ASP A 81 -5.21 7.40 -31.66
C ASP A 81 -3.81 7.99 -31.35
N GLN A 82 -3.02 7.42 -30.42
CA GLN A 82 -1.64 7.86 -30.15
C GLN A 82 -0.55 6.92 -30.70
N LEU A 83 -0.90 5.92 -31.52
CA LEU A 83 0.05 4.92 -32.03
C LEU A 83 0.42 5.07 -33.51
N GLY A 84 0.14 6.21 -34.15
CA GLY A 84 0.44 6.36 -35.58
C GLY A 84 0.44 7.79 -36.10
N GLU A 85 1.45 8.59 -35.72
CA GLU A 85 2.00 9.65 -36.57
C GLU A 85 3.51 9.79 -36.28
N LEU A 86 4.30 8.87 -36.85
CA LEU A 86 5.71 9.08 -37.20
C LEU A 86 5.92 8.55 -38.62
#